data_AF-A0ABD0WZQ4-F1
#
_entry.id   AF-A0ABD0WZQ4-F1
#
_cell.length_a   1.000
_cell.length_b   1.000
_cell.length_c   1.000
_cell.angle_alpha   90.00
_cell.angle_beta   90.00
_cell.angle_gamma   90.00
#
_symmetry.space_group_name_H-M   'P 1'
#
loop_
_entity.id
_entity.type
_entity.pdbx_description
1 polymer ?
#
loop_
_entity_poly.entity_id
_entity_poly.type
_entity_poly.pdbx_seq_one_letter_code
_entity_poly.pdbx_strand_id
1 'polypeptide(L)'
;MRTRTRVQLHSILLLVLIVKLSIPVCVDVPSDTEAVVGTAMKLTCIACMKREEVNAKTKVDWYYVSPENKTEHIFKFNEQHSEGIGEWKGRLMWNGSKDLQELSISILNVTMDDAGIYNCVVFRQFSFDFYSPSDTKYLQINLVVKEEASDDTTAIYSEIMMYVLLVFLTFWLLVEMVYCYRKISKSDEQAQDTATNYLAIPSENKENLGVPVTE
;
A
#
# COMPACT_ATOMS: atom_id res chain seq x y z
N MET A 1 -21.46 14.90 31.32
CA MET A 1 -21.70 13.71 30.45
C MET A 1 -22.37 14.04 29.11
N ARG A 2 -23.44 14.86 29.05
CA ARG A 2 -24.21 15.17 27.82
C ARG A 2 -23.47 15.94 26.71
N THR A 3 -22.45 16.72 27.07
CA THR A 3 -21.60 17.49 26.13
C THR A 3 -20.53 16.62 25.46
N ARG A 4 -19.92 15.70 26.20
CA ARG A 4 -18.92 14.75 25.68
C ARG A 4 -19.51 13.80 24.64
N THR A 5 -20.74 13.32 24.86
CA THR A 5 -21.46 12.46 23.91
C THR A 5 -21.88 13.20 22.64
N ARG A 6 -22.23 14.49 22.72
CA ARG A 6 -22.53 15.32 21.53
C ARG A 6 -21.28 15.60 20.69
N VAL A 7 -20.13 15.88 21.31
CA VAL A 7 -18.87 16.09 20.59
C VAL A 7 -18.40 14.81 19.92
N GLN A 8 -18.51 13.67 20.60
CA GLN A 8 -18.23 12.35 20.02
C GLN A 8 -19.16 12.05 18.84
N LEU A 9 -20.46 12.33 18.96
CA LEU A 9 -21.42 12.14 17.88
C LEU A 9 -21.15 13.04 16.67
N HIS A 10 -20.81 14.31 16.89
CA HIS A 10 -20.42 15.21 15.81
C HIS A 10 -19.09 14.81 15.17
N SER A 11 -18.11 14.34 15.93
CA SER A 11 -16.85 13.84 15.40
C SER A 11 -17.04 12.56 14.58
N ILE A 12 -17.90 11.64 15.01
CA ILE A 12 -18.27 10.44 14.25
C ILE A 12 -19.05 10.83 12.99
N LEU A 13 -19.99 11.78 13.08
CA LEU A 13 -20.74 12.26 11.93
C LEU A 13 -19.83 12.95 10.89
N LEU A 14 -18.86 13.74 11.35
CA LEU A 14 -17.85 14.37 10.51
C LEU A 14 -16.95 13.31 9.85
N LEU A 15 -16.52 12.30 10.60
CA LEU A 15 -15.74 11.17 10.07
C LEU A 15 -16.53 10.40 9.01
N VAL A 16 -17.81 10.10 9.25
CA VAL A 16 -18.69 9.44 8.28
C VAL A 16 -18.94 10.32 7.04
N LEU A 17 -18.98 11.64 7.19
CA LEU A 17 -19.06 12.58 6.07
C LEU A 17 -17.76 12.66 5.26
N ILE A 18 -16.60 12.59 5.91
CA ILE A 18 -15.27 12.58 5.25
C ILE A 18 -15.03 11.25 4.52
N VAL A 19 -15.57 10.15 5.04
CA VAL A 19 -15.48 8.81 4.43
C VAL A 19 -16.48 8.65 3.27
N LYS A 20 -17.30 9.65 2.95
CA LYS A 20 -18.22 9.59 1.80
C LYS A 20 -17.50 9.88 0.47
N LEU A 21 -17.63 8.90 -0.43
CA LEU A 21 -17.27 8.86 -1.87
C LEU A 21 -15.81 8.55 -2.19
N SER A 22 -15.32 7.38 -1.76
CA SER A 22 -14.38 6.65 -2.61
C SER A 22 -15.15 6.10 -3.81
N ILE A 23 -15.04 6.76 -4.96
CA ILE A 23 -15.58 6.26 -6.23
C ILE A 23 -14.60 5.22 -6.75
N PRO A 24 -15.04 4.01 -7.14
CA PRO A 24 -14.16 3.04 -7.79
C PRO A 24 -13.68 3.62 -9.12
N VAL A 25 -12.38 3.55 -9.38
CA VAL A 25 -11.75 4.01 -10.62
C VAL A 25 -10.93 2.87 -11.19
N CYS A 26 -11.00 2.69 -12.52
CA CYS A 26 -10.11 1.77 -13.22
C CYS A 26 -8.71 2.38 -13.32
N VAL A 27 -7.69 1.59 -12.98
CA VAL A 27 -6.29 1.98 -13.08
C VAL A 27 -5.54 0.94 -13.90
N ASP A 28 -4.78 1.40 -14.89
CA ASP A 28 -3.89 0.54 -15.66
C ASP A 28 -2.69 0.17 -14.78
N VAL A 29 -2.62 -1.09 -14.37
CA VAL A 29 -1.53 -1.65 -13.54
C VAL A 29 -0.72 -2.62 -14.41
N PRO A 30 0.63 -2.54 -14.40
CA PRO A 30 1.46 -3.52 -15.12
C PRO A 30 1.28 -4.93 -14.53
N SER A 31 1.43 -5.94 -15.37
CA SER A 31 1.42 -7.33 -14.92
C SER A 31 2.70 -7.68 -14.16
N ASP A 32 2.57 -8.63 -13.24
CA ASP A 32 3.71 -9.35 -12.69
C ASP A 32 4.47 -10.05 -13.81
N THR A 33 5.80 -10.03 -13.71
CA THR A 33 6.74 -10.53 -14.73
C THR A 33 7.39 -11.84 -14.35
N GLU A 34 7.17 -12.33 -13.13
CA GLU A 34 7.84 -13.50 -12.60
C GLU A 34 6.81 -14.58 -12.24
N ALA A 35 7.06 -15.80 -12.71
CA ALA A 35 6.21 -16.95 -12.41
C ALA A 35 7.04 -18.11 -11.87
N VAL A 36 6.39 -18.94 -11.05
CA VAL A 36 7.01 -20.11 -10.42
C VAL A 36 6.56 -21.38 -11.13
N VAL A 37 7.51 -22.28 -11.43
CA VAL A 37 7.22 -23.56 -12.07
C VAL A 37 6.16 -24.36 -11.28
N GLY A 38 5.20 -24.94 -11.99
CA GLY A 38 4.13 -25.77 -11.45
C GLY A 38 2.96 -24.99 -10.83
N THR A 39 3.07 -23.67 -10.69
CA THR A 39 1.99 -22.83 -10.18
C THR A 39 1.16 -22.22 -11.31
N ALA A 40 0.00 -21.65 -10.99
CA ALA A 40 -0.80 -20.89 -11.95
C ALA A 40 -0.39 -19.41 -11.91
N MET A 41 -0.08 -18.84 -13.07
CA MET A 41 0.30 -17.43 -13.21
C MET A 41 -0.80 -16.64 -13.91
N LYS A 42 -1.13 -15.46 -13.39
CA LYS A 42 -2.04 -14.52 -14.03
C LYS A 42 -1.25 -13.48 -14.83
N LEU A 43 -1.49 -13.41 -16.14
CA LEU A 43 -1.01 -12.34 -16.99
C LEU A 43 -2.05 -11.22 -17.00
N THR A 44 -1.73 -10.13 -16.32
CA THR A 44 -2.65 -9.02 -16.11
C THR A 44 -2.65 -8.09 -17.32
N CYS A 45 -3.79 -7.97 -17.99
CA CYS A 45 -3.98 -7.01 -19.07
C CYS A 45 -5.17 -6.11 -18.74
N ILE A 46 -4.89 -4.91 -18.26
CA ILE A 46 -5.91 -3.91 -17.97
C ILE A 46 -5.82 -2.84 -19.06
N ALA A 47 -6.97 -2.51 -19.63
CA ALA A 47 -7.10 -1.40 -20.54
C ALA A 47 -8.31 -0.58 -20.10
N CYS A 48 -8.11 0.44 -19.28
CA CYS A 48 -9.22 1.26 -18.80
C CYS A 48 -9.85 2.07 -19.95
N MET A 49 -11.18 2.17 -19.95
CA MET A 49 -11.87 3.10 -20.85
C MET A 49 -11.68 4.52 -20.31
N LYS A 50 -11.46 5.49 -21.20
CA LYS A 50 -11.40 6.91 -20.79
C LYS A 50 -12.69 7.40 -20.16
N ARG A 51 -13.80 6.76 -20.52
CA ARG A 51 -15.16 7.12 -20.14
C ARG A 51 -15.96 5.82 -19.98
N GLU A 52 -16.39 5.52 -18.77
CA GLU A 52 -17.01 4.24 -18.41
C GLU A 52 -18.47 4.15 -18.90
N GLU A 53 -19.17 5.29 -19.02
CA GLU A 53 -20.56 5.32 -19.46
C GLU A 53 -20.77 5.00 -20.95
N VAL A 54 -19.70 4.87 -21.74
CA VAL A 54 -19.77 4.60 -23.18
C VAL A 54 -19.71 3.10 -23.44
N ASN A 55 -20.72 2.59 -24.13
CA ASN A 55 -20.74 1.18 -24.55
C ASN A 55 -19.71 0.93 -25.65
N ALA A 56 -18.89 -0.11 -25.48
CA ALA A 56 -17.90 -0.53 -26.46
C ALA A 56 -17.93 -2.05 -26.66
N LYS A 57 -17.81 -2.48 -27.92
CA LYS A 57 -17.54 -3.87 -28.27
C LYS A 57 -16.05 -4.13 -28.12
N THR A 58 -15.70 -5.05 -27.23
CA THR A 58 -14.30 -5.36 -26.91
C THR A 58 -13.92 -6.72 -27.45
N LYS A 59 -12.78 -6.76 -28.14
CA LYS A 59 -12.12 -7.98 -28.63
C LYS A 59 -10.69 -7.97 -28.15
N VAL A 60 -10.20 -9.15 -27.76
CA VAL A 60 -8.83 -9.30 -27.25
C VAL A 60 -8.18 -10.47 -27.93
N ASP A 61 -7.01 -10.21 -28.48
CA ASP A 61 -6.14 -11.22 -29.06
C ASP A 61 -4.83 -11.23 -28.27
N TRP A 62 -4.44 -12.42 -27.80
CA TRP A 62 -3.20 -12.63 -27.09
C TRP A 62 -2.21 -13.36 -27.98
N TYR A 63 -0.99 -12.82 -28.04
CA TYR A 63 0.10 -13.43 -28.80
C TYR A 63 1.25 -13.79 -27.87
N TYR A 64 1.85 -14.95 -28.11
CA TYR A 64 3.11 -15.35 -27.50
C TYR A 64 4.23 -15.12 -28.52
N VAL A 65 5.30 -14.48 -28.08
CA VAL A 65 6.52 -14.29 -28.85
C VAL A 65 7.60 -15.14 -28.19
N SER A 66 8.00 -16.18 -28.89
CA SER A 66 9.06 -17.07 -28.43
C SER A 66 10.42 -16.35 -28.43
N PRO A 67 11.42 -16.88 -27.71
CA PRO A 67 12.80 -16.34 -27.75
C PRO A 67 13.40 -16.27 -29.16
N GLU A 68 12.91 -17.10 -30.09
CA GLU A 68 13.29 -17.08 -31.51
C GLU A 68 12.56 -16.00 -32.33
N ASN A 69 11.82 -15.11 -31.66
CA ASN A 69 11.03 -14.02 -32.24
C ASN A 69 9.92 -14.51 -33.18
N LYS A 70 9.38 -15.72 -32.94
CA LYS A 70 8.18 -16.23 -33.63
C LYS A 70 6.95 -15.83 -32.83
N THR A 71 6.01 -15.18 -33.50
CA THR A 71 4.74 -14.73 -32.90
C THR A 71 3.64 -15.73 -33.20
N GLU A 72 3.00 -16.24 -32.16
CA GLU A 72 1.91 -17.21 -32.22
C GLU A 72 0.66 -16.64 -31.56
N HIS A 73 -0.51 -16.83 -32.19
CA HIS A 73 -1.79 -16.43 -31.60
C HIS A 73 -2.26 -17.52 -30.64
N ILE A 74 -2.29 -17.22 -29.34
CA ILE A 74 -2.51 -18.23 -28.28
C ILE A 74 -3.93 -18.19 -27.70
N PHE A 75 -4.60 -17.05 -27.70
CA PHE A 75 -5.90 -16.89 -27.07
C PHE A 75 -6.69 -15.74 -27.69
N LYS A 76 -7.99 -15.98 -27.95
CA LYS A 76 -8.92 -14.95 -28.44
C LYS A 76 -10.12 -14.84 -27.51
N PHE A 77 -10.59 -13.61 -27.31
CA PHE A 77 -11.83 -13.31 -26.60
C PHE A 77 -12.72 -12.40 -27.45
N ASN A 78 -13.95 -12.86 -27.72
CA ASN A 78 -14.98 -12.11 -28.44
C ASN A 78 -16.27 -12.10 -27.61
N GLU A 79 -16.47 -11.05 -26.81
CA GLU A 79 -17.64 -10.74 -25.93
C GLU A 79 -18.17 -11.88 -25.03
N GLN A 80 -18.61 -12.99 -25.60
CA GLN A 80 -19.14 -14.17 -24.92
C GLN A 80 -18.30 -15.44 -25.13
N HIS A 81 -17.40 -15.45 -26.11
CA HIS A 81 -16.62 -16.64 -26.45
C HIS A 81 -15.13 -16.40 -26.20
N SER A 82 -14.56 -17.22 -25.32
CA SER A 82 -13.13 -17.27 -25.04
C SER A 82 -12.60 -18.63 -25.49
N GLU A 83 -11.52 -18.62 -26.27
CA GLU A 83 -10.94 -19.86 -26.78
C GLU A 83 -9.41 -19.74 -26.86
N GLY A 84 -8.72 -20.69 -26.21
CA GLY A 84 -7.29 -20.94 -26.42
C GLY A 84 -7.07 -21.66 -27.75
N ILE A 85 -6.00 -21.29 -28.45
CA ILE A 85 -5.69 -21.72 -29.82
C ILE A 85 -4.52 -22.71 -29.81
N GLY A 86 -4.59 -23.74 -30.65
CA GLY A 86 -3.52 -24.71 -30.81
C GLY A 86 -3.23 -25.49 -29.53
N GLU A 87 -1.95 -25.62 -29.19
CA GLU A 87 -1.45 -26.37 -28.03
C GLU A 87 -1.76 -25.69 -26.69
N TRP A 88 -2.14 -24.40 -26.72
CA TRP A 88 -2.49 -23.62 -25.53
C TRP A 88 -3.93 -23.89 -25.04
N LYS A 89 -4.73 -24.64 -25.80
CA LYS A 89 -6.13 -24.94 -25.47
C LYS A 89 -6.21 -25.78 -24.19
N GLY A 90 -6.95 -25.27 -23.21
CA GLY A 90 -7.13 -25.92 -21.91
C GLY A 90 -6.06 -25.58 -20.86
N ARG A 91 -4.90 -25.04 -21.26
CA ARG A 91 -3.89 -24.50 -20.33
C ARG A 91 -4.16 -23.04 -19.96
N LEU A 92 -4.71 -22.27 -20.90
CA LEU A 92 -5.08 -20.87 -20.68
C LEU A 92 -6.53 -20.77 -20.18
N MET A 93 -6.72 -20.06 -19.07
CA MET A 93 -8.04 -19.70 -18.55
C MET A 93 -8.30 -18.20 -18.67
N TRP A 94 -9.55 -17.84 -18.99
CA TRP A 94 -9.99 -16.45 -18.95
C TRP A 94 -10.14 -15.98 -17.50
N ASN A 95 -9.51 -14.86 -17.16
CA ASN A 95 -9.60 -14.24 -15.84
C ASN A 95 -9.86 -12.72 -15.95
N GLY A 96 -10.69 -12.34 -16.94
CA GLY A 96 -11.10 -10.95 -17.15
C GLY A 96 -12.37 -10.59 -16.38
N SER A 97 -12.60 -9.29 -16.23
CA SER A 97 -13.71 -8.73 -15.49
C SER A 97 -14.99 -8.64 -16.33
N LYS A 98 -16.15 -8.52 -15.67
CA LYS A 98 -17.46 -8.47 -16.34
C LYS A 98 -17.68 -7.19 -17.17
N ASP A 99 -17.08 -6.09 -16.72
CA ASP A 99 -17.07 -4.79 -17.39
C ASP A 99 -16.05 -4.71 -18.54
N LEU A 100 -15.29 -5.79 -18.80
CA LEU A 100 -14.33 -5.89 -19.90
C LEU A 100 -13.24 -4.79 -19.86
N GLN A 101 -12.95 -4.25 -18.68
CA GLN A 101 -11.82 -3.35 -18.43
C GLN A 101 -10.55 -4.15 -18.16
N GLU A 102 -10.69 -5.23 -17.39
CA GLU A 102 -9.64 -6.22 -17.18
C GLU A 102 -9.84 -7.41 -18.13
N LEU A 103 -8.79 -7.74 -18.87
CA LEU A 103 -8.78 -8.67 -20.00
C LEU A 103 -7.68 -9.73 -19.83
N SER A 104 -7.43 -10.07 -18.56
CA SER A 104 -6.36 -10.93 -18.10
C SER A 104 -6.61 -12.40 -18.41
N ILE A 105 -5.53 -13.14 -18.65
CA ILE A 105 -5.55 -14.61 -18.79
C ILE A 105 -4.72 -15.25 -17.69
N SER A 106 -4.96 -16.52 -17.39
CA SER A 106 -4.17 -17.29 -16.43
C SER A 106 -3.62 -18.53 -17.09
N ILE A 107 -2.30 -18.71 -16.99
CA ILE A 107 -1.58 -19.89 -17.45
C ILE A 107 -1.61 -20.91 -16.31
N LEU A 108 -2.22 -22.07 -16.57
CA LEU A 108 -2.23 -23.19 -15.63
C LEU A 108 -0.96 -24.02 -15.77
N ASN A 109 -0.39 -24.44 -14.63
CA ASN A 109 0.81 -25.27 -14.54
C ASN A 109 1.94 -24.70 -15.40
N VAL A 110 2.53 -23.61 -14.93
CA VAL A 110 3.64 -22.93 -15.60
C VAL A 110 4.86 -23.84 -15.70
N THR A 111 5.52 -23.83 -16.85
CA THR A 111 6.74 -24.57 -17.16
C THR A 111 7.83 -23.62 -17.64
N MET A 112 9.08 -24.05 -17.66
CA MET A 112 10.21 -23.22 -18.11
C MET A 112 10.09 -22.78 -19.57
N ASP A 113 9.39 -23.56 -20.40
CA ASP A 113 9.16 -23.26 -21.82
C ASP A 113 8.14 -22.15 -22.02
N ASP A 114 7.33 -21.82 -21.01
CA ASP A 114 6.34 -20.74 -21.09
C ASP A 114 7.00 -19.35 -20.92
N ALA A 115 8.31 -19.29 -20.65
CA ALA A 115 9.07 -18.03 -20.58
C ALA A 115 9.12 -17.35 -21.95
N GLY A 116 8.96 -16.02 -21.96
CA GLY A 116 8.93 -15.25 -23.21
C GLY A 116 8.09 -13.99 -23.11
N ILE A 117 7.73 -13.43 -24.26
CA ILE A 117 6.99 -12.17 -24.33
C ILE A 117 5.55 -12.44 -24.71
N TYR A 118 4.61 -11.94 -23.91
CA TYR A 118 3.18 -12.02 -24.15
C TYR A 118 2.64 -10.64 -24.54
N ASN A 119 1.96 -10.58 -25.67
CA ASN A 119 1.34 -9.37 -26.19
C ASN A 119 -0.17 -9.47 -26.09
N CYS A 120 -0.78 -8.57 -25.32
CA CYS A 120 -2.22 -8.39 -25.25
C CYS A 120 -2.62 -7.27 -26.23
N VAL A 121 -3.41 -7.61 -27.24
CA VAL A 121 -3.94 -6.67 -28.24
C VAL A 121 -5.42 -6.48 -27.97
N VAL A 122 -5.78 -5.31 -27.46
CA VAL A 122 -7.15 -4.96 -27.10
C VAL A 122 -7.73 -4.06 -28.17
N PHE A 123 -8.67 -4.59 -28.94
CA PHE A 123 -9.44 -3.83 -29.90
C PHE A 123 -10.80 -3.45 -29.30
N ARG A 124 -11.13 -2.15 -29.33
CA ARG A 124 -12.44 -1.66 -28.92
C ARG A 124 -13.10 -0.86 -30.03
N GLN A 125 -14.37 -1.15 -30.27
CA GLN A 125 -15.23 -0.34 -31.12
C GLN A 125 -16.29 0.32 -30.25
N PHE A 126 -16.21 1.64 -30.09
CA PHE A 126 -17.14 2.42 -29.29
C PHE A 126 -18.42 2.69 -30.07
N SER A 127 -19.56 2.61 -29.40
CA SER A 127 -20.87 2.87 -29.99
C SER A 127 -21.40 4.22 -29.50
N PHE A 128 -21.28 5.26 -30.33
CA PHE A 128 -21.96 6.54 -30.12
C PHE A 128 -23.17 6.67 -31.06
N ASP A 129 -24.05 7.63 -30.78
CA ASP A 129 -25.30 7.82 -31.54
C ASP A 129 -25.10 8.07 -33.04
N PHE A 130 -24.00 8.73 -33.41
CA PHE A 130 -23.76 9.19 -34.79
C PHE A 130 -22.53 8.56 -35.47
N TYR A 131 -21.63 7.92 -34.71
CA TYR A 131 -20.39 7.35 -35.25
C TYR A 131 -19.87 6.23 -34.34
N SER A 132 -19.00 5.37 -34.90
CA SER A 132 -18.44 4.22 -34.16
C SER A 132 -16.93 4.14 -34.33
N PRO A 133 -16.15 4.93 -33.56
CA PRO A 133 -14.70 4.91 -33.68
C PRO A 133 -14.14 3.62 -33.07
N SER A 134 -12.98 3.21 -33.57
CA SER A 134 -12.23 2.08 -33.02
C SER A 134 -10.87 2.52 -32.50
N ASP A 135 -10.44 1.94 -31.39
CA ASP A 135 -9.09 2.10 -30.84
C ASP A 135 -8.46 0.74 -30.58
N THR A 136 -7.15 0.66 -30.69
CA THR A 136 -6.40 -0.57 -30.41
C THR A 136 -5.26 -0.27 -29.44
N LYS A 137 -5.22 -1.00 -28.34
CA LYS A 137 -4.17 -0.93 -27.33
C LYS A 137 -3.30 -2.17 -27.36
N TYR A 138 -2.01 -1.96 -27.19
CA TYR A 138 -0.99 -3.00 -27.18
C TYR A 138 -0.31 -2.96 -25.82
N LEU A 139 -0.34 -4.08 -25.10
CA LEU A 139 0.37 -4.26 -23.84
C LEU A 139 1.31 -5.44 -23.97
N GLN A 140 2.58 -5.23 -23.59
CA GLN A 140 3.62 -6.24 -23.67
C GLN A 140 4.03 -6.64 -22.25
N ILE A 141 4.07 -7.94 -21.99
CA ILE A 141 4.46 -8.53 -20.71
C ILE A 141 5.63 -9.47 -20.98
N ASN A 142 6.75 -9.25 -20.29
CA ASN A 142 7.90 -10.16 -20.35
C ASN A 142 7.82 -11.12 -19.17
N LEU A 143 7.55 -12.40 -19.43
CA LEU A 143 7.41 -13.43 -18.41
C LEU A 143 8.73 -14.19 -18.25
N VAL A 144 9.26 -14.16 -17.03
CA VAL A 144 10.41 -14.95 -16.59
C VAL A 144 9.91 -16.03 -15.65
N VAL A 145 10.26 -17.28 -15.94
CA VAL A 145 9.89 -18.43 -15.11
C VAL A 145 11.09 -18.81 -14.23
N LYS A 146 10.85 -18.98 -12.93
CA LYS A 146 11.82 -19.40 -11.91
C LYS A 146 11.34 -20.67 -11.22
N GLU A 147 12.26 -21.46 -10.70
CA GLU A 147 11.91 -22.68 -9.92
C GLU A 147 11.31 -22.34 -8.55
N GLU A 148 11.76 -21.24 -7.95
CA GLU A 148 11.29 -20.76 -6.65
C GLU A 148 10.86 -19.28 -6.74
N ALA A 149 9.90 -18.89 -5.90
CA ALA A 149 9.49 -17.50 -5.77
C ALA A 149 10.64 -16.67 -5.22
N SER A 150 11.02 -15.57 -5.86
CA SER A 150 11.95 -14.63 -5.25
C SER A 150 11.24 -13.76 -4.23
N ASP A 151 11.93 -13.49 -3.12
CA ASP A 151 11.44 -12.56 -2.12
C ASP A 151 11.43 -11.12 -2.67
N ASP A 152 10.35 -10.41 -2.37
CA ASP A 152 10.25 -8.97 -2.64
C ASP A 152 11.26 -8.21 -1.77
N THR A 153 12.41 -7.89 -2.37
CA THR A 153 13.47 -7.10 -1.73
C THR A 153 12.96 -5.80 -1.11
N THR A 154 11.98 -5.16 -1.75
CA THR A 154 11.31 -3.96 -1.23
C THR A 154 10.53 -4.24 0.05
N ALA A 155 9.83 -5.38 0.13
CA ALA A 155 9.07 -5.77 1.31
C ALA A 155 10.02 -6.02 2.49
N ILE A 156 11.07 -6.82 2.26
CA ILE A 156 12.11 -7.09 3.27
C ILE A 156 12.75 -5.78 3.75
N TYR A 157 13.12 -4.88 2.83
CA TYR A 157 13.72 -3.60 3.19
C TYR A 157 12.77 -2.74 4.04
N SER A 158 11.49 -2.69 3.67
CA SER A 158 10.48 -1.91 4.41
C SER A 158 10.25 -2.44 5.82
N GLU A 159 10.30 -3.75 6.00
CA GLU A 159 10.18 -4.40 7.31
C GLU A 159 11.40 -4.07 8.20
N ILE A 160 12.61 -4.21 7.66
CA ILE A 160 13.85 -3.87 8.39
C ILE A 160 13.84 -2.39 8.79
N MET A 161 13.50 -1.49 7.86
CA MET A 161 13.44 -0.05 8.14
C MET A 161 12.40 0.29 9.20
N MET A 162 11.25 -0.40 9.22
CA MET A 162 10.25 -0.23 10.27
C MET A 162 10.84 -0.58 11.64
N TYR A 163 11.48 -1.74 11.80
CA TYR A 163 12.07 -2.13 13.08
C TYR A 163 13.20 -1.21 13.53
N VAL A 164 14.07 -0.77 12.62
CA VAL A 164 15.16 0.17 12.94
C VAL A 164 14.59 1.49 13.47
N LEU A 165 13.58 2.05 12.81
CA LEU A 165 12.92 3.27 13.27
C LEU A 165 12.24 3.09 14.63
N LEU A 166 11.57 1.96 14.87
CA LEU A 166 10.94 1.66 16.16
C LEU A 166 11.97 1.57 17.29
N VAL A 167 13.09 0.87 17.10
CA VAL A 167 14.14 0.73 18.12
C VAL A 167 14.80 2.08 18.40
N PHE A 168 15.10 2.86 17.36
CA PHE A 168 15.70 4.18 17.53
C PHE A 168 14.78 5.15 18.28
N LEU A 169 13.50 5.23 17.90
CA LEU A 169 12.52 6.10 18.54
C LEU A 169 12.24 5.68 19.99
N THR A 170 12.14 4.38 20.28
CA THR A 170 11.94 3.88 21.65
C THR A 170 13.16 4.16 22.52
N PHE A 171 14.38 3.95 22.01
CA PHE A 171 15.61 4.30 22.73
C PHE A 171 15.68 5.81 23.01
N TRP A 172 15.38 6.65 22.02
CA TRP A 172 15.32 8.10 22.19
C TRP A 172 14.33 8.50 23.29
N LEU A 173 13.12 7.94 23.27
CA LEU A 173 12.12 8.19 24.32
C LEU A 173 12.60 7.73 25.70
N LEU A 174 13.26 6.58 25.80
CA LEU A 174 13.82 6.13 27.08
C LEU A 174 14.90 7.07 27.61
N VAL A 175 15.76 7.59 26.73
CA VAL A 175 16.78 8.59 27.09
C VAL A 175 16.11 9.86 27.62
N GLU A 176 15.11 10.39 26.91
CA GLU A 176 14.34 11.56 27.35
C GLU A 176 13.62 11.32 28.67
N MET A 177 13.01 10.15 28.85
CA MET A 177 12.33 9.77 30.09
C MET A 177 13.30 9.69 31.27
N VAL A 178 14.47 9.07 31.10
CA VAL A 178 15.52 8.99 32.14
C VAL A 178 16.11 10.37 32.43
N TYR A 179 16.36 11.17 31.39
CA TYR A 179 16.87 12.53 31.52
C TYR A 179 15.89 13.42 32.30
N CYS A 180 14.61 13.42 31.91
CA CYS A 180 13.56 14.15 32.62
C CYS A 180 13.40 13.65 34.06
N TYR A 181 13.39 12.33 34.27
CA TYR A 181 13.28 11.74 35.61
C TYR A 181 14.41 12.22 36.52
N ARG A 182 15.68 12.10 36.08
CA ARG A 182 16.84 12.56 36.84
C ARG A 182 16.83 14.06 37.10
N LYS A 183 16.33 14.85 36.15
CA LYS A 183 16.23 16.30 36.31
C LYS A 183 15.18 16.66 37.37
N ILE A 184 14.02 16.02 37.34
CA ILE A 184 12.94 16.25 38.31
C ILE A 184 13.37 15.77 39.70
N SER A 185 13.98 14.60 39.82
CA SER A 185 14.42 14.07 41.12
C SER A 185 15.39 15.02 41.82
N LYS A 186 16.36 15.57 41.07
CA LYS A 186 17.29 16.58 41.60
C LYS A 186 16.59 17.87 42.05
N SER A 187 15.57 18.32 41.32
CA SER A 187 14.80 19.50 41.75
C SER A 187 13.92 19.23 42.97
N ASP A 188 13.44 18.00 43.15
CA ASP A 188 12.61 17.59 44.28
C ASP A 188 13.44 17.49 45.57
N GLU A 189 14.64 16.90 45.50
CA GLU A 189 15.63 16.92 46.60
C GLU A 189 15.94 18.36 47.04
N GLN A 190 16.19 19.26 46.09
CA GLN A 190 16.46 20.67 46.40
C GLN A 190 15.26 21.40 47.02
N ALA A 191 14.03 21.11 46.60
CA ALA A 191 12.82 21.67 47.19
C ALA A 191 12.63 21.19 48.64
N GLN A 192 12.94 19.92 48.91
CA GLN A 192 12.85 19.33 50.25
C GLN A 192 13.93 19.87 51.19
N ASP A 193 15.18 20.03 50.74
CA ASP A 193 16.24 20.67 51.53
C ASP A 193 15.91 22.12 51.87
N THR A 194 15.33 22.85 50.91
CA THR A 194 14.89 24.24 51.09
C THR A 194 13.77 24.32 52.14
N ALA A 195 12.75 23.47 52.06
CA ALA A 195 11.67 23.38 53.05
C ALA A 195 12.17 22.97 54.44
N THR A 196 13.14 22.05 54.51
CA THR A 196 13.73 21.59 55.77
C THR A 196 14.59 22.69 56.40
N ASN A 197 15.31 23.50 55.60
CA ASN A 197 16.05 24.67 56.10
C ASN A 197 15.13 25.72 56.73
N TYR A 198 13.93 25.96 56.18
CA TYR A 198 12.95 26.85 56.79
C TYR A 198 12.36 26.32 58.10
N LEU A 199 12.27 24.99 58.26
CA LEU A 199 11.80 24.35 59.50
C LEU A 199 12.91 24.19 60.55
N ALA A 200 14.17 24.21 60.13
CA ALA A 200 15.35 24.06 61.00
C ALA A 200 15.89 25.39 61.55
N ILE A 201 15.23 26.53 61.32
CA ILE A 201 15.57 27.77 62.03
C ILE A 201 15.32 27.53 63.53
N PRO A 202 16.36 27.48 64.40
CA PRO A 202 16.14 27.45 65.82
C PRO A 202 15.51 28.80 66.21
N SER A 203 14.40 28.75 66.93
CA SER A 203 13.82 29.92 67.58
C SER A 203 14.74 30.37 68.74
N GLU A 204 15.91 30.90 68.43
CA GLU A 204 16.78 31.57 69.40
C GLU A 204 16.88 33.05 69.03
N ASN A 205 15.79 33.77 69.25
CA ASN A 205 15.90 35.17 69.63
C ASN A 205 14.77 35.52 70.60
N LYS A 206 14.98 35.12 71.85
CA LYS A 206 14.42 35.80 73.01
C LYS A 206 15.57 36.00 73.98
N GLU A 207 16.27 37.13 73.85
CA GLU A 207 16.70 37.99 74.96
C GLU A 207 17.57 39.14 74.42
N ASN A 208 16.92 40.25 74.06
CA ASN A 208 17.56 41.56 74.09
C ASN A 208 17.40 42.12 75.51
N LEU A 209 18.48 42.07 76.30
CA LEU A 209 18.65 42.92 77.48
C LEU A 209 20.13 43.32 77.55
N GLY A 210 20.41 44.59 77.23
CA GLY A 210 21.74 45.17 77.42
C GLY A 210 22.14 46.22 76.37
N VAL A 211 21.56 47.41 76.48
CA VAL A 211 22.11 48.69 75.98
C VAL A 211 23.31 49.09 76.89
N PRO A 212 24.20 50.03 76.53
CA PRO A 212 25.07 50.23 75.36
C PRO A 212 26.57 50.25 75.80
N VAL A 213 27.51 50.71 74.95
CA VAL A 213 28.43 51.85 75.20
C VAL A 213 29.57 51.87 74.16
N THR A 214 29.63 53.03 73.50
CA THR A 214 30.71 53.72 72.78
C THR A 214 32.16 53.30 73.02
N GLU A 215 32.95 53.22 71.95
CA GLU A 215 33.80 54.33 71.43
C GLU A 215 34.09 54.11 69.94
#